data_AF-A0A9D1J3D0-F1
#
_entry.id   AF-A0A9D1J3D0-F1
#
_cell.length_a   1.000
_cell.length_b   1.000
_cell.length_c   1.000
_cell.angle_alpha   90.00
_cell.angle_beta   90.00
_cell.angle_gamma   90.00
#
_symmetry.space_group_name_H-M   'P 1'
#
loop_
_entity.id
_entity.type
_entity.pdbx_description
1 polymer ?
#
loop_
_entity_poly.entity_id
_entity_poly.type
_entity_poly.pdbx_seq_one_letter_code
_entity_poly.pdbx_strand_id
1 'polypeptide(L)'
;MSVFKIEKNSNYTVMSNYHLRDHNLSYKAKGLLSFMLSLPEDWDYSLAGLCSISKEGRDGIRSILKELQEHHYLEIEKVRGDKGYFEYNYLIYEVP
;
A
#
# COMPACT_ATOMS: atom_id res chain seq x y z
N MET A 1 7.85 -41.93 21.10
CA MET A 1 8.42 -41.18 19.97
C MET A 1 7.93 -39.76 20.08
N SER A 2 8.81 -38.79 20.33
CA SER A 2 8.43 -37.39 20.57
C SER A 2 8.26 -36.68 19.24
N VAL A 3 7.07 -36.14 18.96
CA VAL A 3 6.84 -35.29 17.78
C VAL A 3 7.17 -33.85 18.16
N PHE A 4 8.26 -33.31 17.61
CA PHE A 4 8.56 -31.89 17.70
C PHE A 4 7.68 -31.14 16.70
N LYS A 5 6.77 -30.30 17.21
CA LYS A 5 6.05 -29.31 16.39
C LYS A 5 6.76 -27.97 16.54
N ILE A 6 7.37 -27.50 15.46
CA ILE A 6 7.92 -26.15 15.36
C ILE A 6 6.85 -25.31 14.64
N GLU A 7 6.13 -24.46 15.36
CA GLU A 7 5.39 -23.36 14.73
C GLU A 7 6.40 -22.27 14.34
N LYS A 8 6.65 -22.12 13.04
CA LYS A 8 7.31 -20.93 12.52
C LYS A 8 6.23 -19.88 12.28
N ASN A 9 6.47 -18.64 12.71
CA ASN A 9 5.66 -17.50 12.27
C ASN A 9 5.77 -17.39 10.74
N SER A 10 4.72 -17.79 10.03
CA SER A 10 4.55 -17.55 8.58
C SER A 10 3.60 -16.37 8.38
N ASN A 11 3.70 -15.66 7.24
CA ASN A 11 2.87 -14.50 6.89
C ASN A 11 3.19 -13.21 7.68
N TYR A 12 4.46 -12.84 7.76
CA TYR A 12 4.90 -11.54 8.26
C TYR A 12 5.59 -10.76 7.13
N THR A 13 5.54 -9.44 7.23
CA THR A 13 6.25 -8.55 6.29
C THR A 13 7.37 -7.86 7.04
N VAL A 14 8.59 -7.92 6.47
CA VAL A 14 9.72 -7.12 6.95
C VAL A 14 9.71 -5.82 6.16
N MET A 15 9.66 -4.70 6.86
CA MET A 15 9.67 -3.37 6.26
C MET A 15 10.69 -2.49 6.99
N SER A 16 11.17 -1.46 6.29
CA SER A 16 11.92 -0.35 6.85
C SER A 16 11.12 0.36 7.94
N ASN A 17 11.84 0.90 8.93
CA ASN A 17 11.25 1.75 9.95
C ASN A 17 11.07 3.20 9.47
N TYR A 18 11.51 3.54 8.26
CA TYR A 18 11.54 4.92 7.78
C TYR A 18 10.15 5.55 7.76
N HIS A 19 9.21 5.01 6.96
CA HIS A 19 7.84 5.53 6.87
C HIS A 19 7.07 5.38 8.18
N LEU A 20 7.33 4.32 8.95
CA LEU A 20 6.71 4.12 10.27
C LEU A 20 7.10 5.23 11.26
N ARG A 21 8.31 5.77 11.15
CA ARG A 21 8.83 6.83 12.03
C ARG A 21 8.67 8.23 11.45
N ASP A 22 8.26 8.37 10.19
CA ASP A 22 8.02 9.69 9.60
C ASP A 22 6.93 10.45 10.37
N HIS A 23 7.24 11.67 10.81
CA HIS A 23 6.32 12.50 11.58
C HIS A 23 5.35 13.29 10.68
N ASN A 24 5.63 13.33 9.38
CA ASN A 24 4.76 13.97 8.40
C ASN A 24 3.56 13.09 8.02
N LEU A 25 3.66 11.78 8.23
CA LEU A 25 2.58 10.83 7.95
C LEU A 25 1.66 10.60 9.14
N SER A 26 0.36 10.62 8.87
CA SER A 26 -0.69 10.15 9.76
C SER A 26 -0.58 8.65 9.97
N TYR A 27 -1.07 8.16 11.11
CA TYR A 27 -1.10 6.71 11.38
C TYR A 27 -1.92 5.93 10.35
N LYS A 28 -2.94 6.57 9.74
CA LYS A 28 -3.71 5.96 8.65
C LYS A 28 -2.85 5.81 7.38
N ALA A 29 -2.09 6.84 7.02
CA ALA A 29 -1.17 6.79 5.89
C ALA A 29 -0.06 5.74 6.09
N LYS A 30 0.54 5.69 7.27
CA LYS A 30 1.52 4.64 7.63
C LYS A 30 0.93 3.24 7.49
N GLY A 31 -0.29 3.05 7.97
CA GLY A 31 -1.01 1.77 7.90
C GLY A 31 -1.28 1.35 6.47
N LEU A 32 -1.83 2.26 5.65
CA LEU A 32 -2.13 1.96 4.24
C LEU A 32 -0.86 1.71 3.43
N LEU A 33 0.19 2.52 3.61
CA LEU A 33 1.47 2.32 2.93
C LEU A 33 2.09 0.97 3.27
N SER A 34 2.16 0.63 4.56
CA SER A 34 2.67 -0.67 5.01
C SER A 34 1.85 -1.82 4.42
N PHE A 35 0.52 -1.67 4.40
CA PHE A 35 -0.33 -2.67 3.79
C PHE A 35 -0.07 -2.82 2.29
N MET A 36 0.03 -1.72 1.54
CA MET A 36 0.35 -1.77 0.11
C MET A 36 1.72 -2.41 -0.15
N LEU A 37 2.74 -2.12 0.66
CA LEU A 37 4.07 -2.75 0.55
C LEU A 37 4.07 -4.25 0.90
N SER A 38 3.03 -4.75 1.57
CA SER A 38 2.88 -6.19 1.88
C SER A 38 2.15 -6.98 0.79
N LEU A 39 1.53 -6.30 -0.17
CA LEU A 39 0.79 -6.90 -1.26
C LEU A 39 1.73 -7.26 -2.43
N PRO A 40 1.37 -8.25 -3.26
CA PRO A 40 2.17 -8.60 -4.43
C PRO A 40 2.10 -7.50 -5.50
N GLU A 41 3.10 -7.42 -6.37
CA GLU A 41 3.22 -6.37 -7.40
C GLU A 41 2.06 -6.35 -8.40
N ASP A 42 1.43 -7.51 -8.65
CA ASP A 42 0.30 -7.69 -9.57
C ASP A 42 -1.07 -7.41 -8.94
N TRP A 43 -1.10 -6.92 -7.70
CA TRP A 43 -2.34 -6.60 -7.01
C TRP A 43 -3.07 -5.39 -7.63
N ASP A 44 -4.39 -5.35 -7.47
CA ASP A 44 -5.20 -4.18 -7.85
C ASP A 44 -5.05 -3.05 -6.82
N TYR A 45 -4.07 -2.17 -7.05
CA TYR A 45 -3.83 -0.95 -6.27
C TYR A 45 -4.77 0.20 -6.61
N SER A 46 -5.75 -0.02 -7.49
CA SER A 46 -6.76 0.99 -7.74
C SER A 46 -7.52 1.31 -6.45
N LEU A 47 -8.13 2.49 -6.43
CA LEU A 47 -8.95 2.88 -5.29
C LEU A 47 -10.10 1.87 -5.04
N ALA A 48 -10.62 1.22 -6.08
CA ALA A 48 -11.65 0.19 -5.92
C ALA A 48 -11.07 -1.09 -5.29
N GLY A 49 -9.90 -1.54 -5.76
CA GLY A 49 -9.18 -2.68 -5.22
C GLY A 49 -8.83 -2.49 -3.73
N LEU A 50 -8.25 -1.35 -3.37
CA LEU A 50 -7.93 -1.03 -1.97
C LEU A 50 -9.18 -0.93 -1.08
N CYS A 51 -10.28 -0.36 -1.59
CA CYS A 51 -11.55 -0.33 -0.84
C CYS A 51 -12.18 -1.71 -0.66
N SER A 52 -11.95 -2.65 -1.59
CA SER A 52 -12.55 -4.00 -1.50
C SER A 52 -12.03 -4.82 -0.32
N ILE A 53 -10.82 -4.52 0.15
CA ILE A 53 -10.12 -5.21 1.23
C ILE A 53 -9.93 -4.34 2.48
N SER A 54 -10.42 -3.10 2.47
CA SER A 54 -10.33 -2.16 3.59
C SER A 54 -11.69 -1.89 4.21
N LYS A 55 -11.70 -1.62 5.52
CA LYS A 55 -12.89 -1.10 6.22
C LYS A 55 -13.08 0.40 6.01
N GLU A 56 -12.06 1.09 5.50
CA GLU A 56 -12.14 2.51 5.17
C GLU A 56 -12.98 2.72 3.90
N GLY A 57 -13.83 3.75 3.94
CA GLY A 57 -14.62 4.13 2.79
C GLY A 57 -13.77 4.72 1.66
N ARG A 58 -14.37 4.85 0.47
CA ARG A 58 -13.76 5.42 -0.73
C ARG A 58 -13.07 6.77 -0.50
N ASP A 59 -13.74 7.68 0.19
CA ASP A 59 -13.18 9.00 0.45
C ASP A 59 -12.05 8.97 1.49
N GLY A 60 -12.13 8.03 2.44
CA GLY A 60 -11.06 7.77 3.41
C GLY A 60 -9.79 7.30 2.70
N ILE A 61 -9.88 6.24 1.89
CA ILE A 61 -8.74 5.76 1.10
C ILE A 61 -8.21 6.85 0.17
N ARG A 62 -9.09 7.60 -0.51
CA ARG A 62 -8.67 8.72 -1.38
C ARG A 62 -7.86 9.77 -0.62
N SER A 63 -8.30 10.16 0.57
CA SER A 63 -7.61 11.16 1.38
C SER A 63 -6.22 10.68 1.81
N ILE A 64 -6.11 9.40 2.16
CA ILE A 64 -4.84 8.78 2.55
C ILE A 64 -3.87 8.69 1.37
N LEU A 65 -4.35 8.28 0.18
CA LEU A 65 -3.52 8.24 -1.02
C LEU A 65 -3.00 9.64 -1.39
N LYS A 66 -3.83 10.69 -1.22
CA LYS A 66 -3.42 12.08 -1.45
C LYS A 66 -2.31 12.50 -0.49
N GLU A 67 -2.43 12.16 0.79
CA GLU A 67 -1.40 12.42 1.80
C GLU A 67 -0.07 11.73 1.43
N LEU A 68 -0.12 10.46 0.99
CA LEU A 68 1.07 9.74 0.55
C LEU A 68 1.72 10.38 -0.69
N GLN A 69 0.93 10.92 -1.62
CA GLN A 69 1.46 11.67 -2.77
C GLN A 69 2.12 13.00 -2.35
N GLU A 70 1.49 13.73 -1.43
CA GLU A 70 2.02 15.00 -0.90
C GLU A 70 3.38 14.82 -0.21
N HIS A 71 3.62 13.64 0.36
CA HIS A 71 4.88 13.27 1.00
C HIS A 71 5.78 12.37 0.14
N HIS A 72 5.51 12.25 -1.16
CA HIS A 72 6.34 11.51 -2.14
C HIS A 72 6.47 9.99 -1.93
N TYR A 73 5.63 9.39 -1.07
CA TYR A 73 5.57 7.93 -0.90
C TYR A 73 4.75 7.22 -1.98
N LEU A 74 3.97 7.98 -2.74
CA LEU A 74 3.13 7.47 -3.82
C LEU A 74 3.20 8.41 -5.01
N GLU A 75 3.36 7.84 -6.19
CA GLU A 75 3.17 8.52 -7.46
C GLU A 75 2.12 7.77 -8.28
N ILE A 76 1.19 8.51 -8.88
CA ILE A 76 0.15 7.93 -9.74
C ILE A 76 0.32 8.52 -11.13
N GLU A 77 0.87 7.72 -12.04
CA GLU A 77 0.98 8.10 -13.44
C GLU A 77 -0.29 7.75 -14.18
N LYS A 78 -0.83 8.73 -14.90
CA LYS A 78 -1.99 8.51 -15.77
C LYS A 78 -1.51 8.25 -17.19
N VAL A 79 -1.60 6.99 -17.61
CA VAL A 79 -1.21 6.56 -18.95
C VAL A 79 -2.44 6.47 -19.84
N ARG A 80 -2.29 6.86 -21.10
CA ARG A 80 -3.33 6.66 -22.11
C ARG A 80 -3.08 5.32 -22.78
N GLY A 81 -3.91 4.33 -22.46
CA GLY A 81 -3.82 3.00 -23.05
C GLY A 81 -4.21 3.00 -24.53
N ASP A 82 -3.78 1.97 -25.24
CA ASP A 82 -3.92 1.83 -26.70
C ASP A 82 -5.37 1.86 -27.18
N LYS A 83 -6.32 1.47 -26.31
CA LYS A 83 -7.76 1.46 -26.59
C LYS A 83 -8.46 2.78 -26.26
N GLY A 84 -7.70 3.81 -25.91
CA GLY A 84 -8.21 5.14 -25.54
C GLY A 84 -8.73 5.26 -24.10
N TYR A 85 -8.62 4.19 -23.29
CA TYR A 85 -8.89 4.24 -21.85
C TYR A 85 -7.71 4.81 -21.08
N PHE A 86 -7.98 5.37 -19.91
CA PHE A 86 -6.93 5.79 -18.99
C PHE A 86 -6.57 4.64 -18.07
N GLU A 87 -5.28 4.32 -18.04
CA GLU A 87 -4.66 3.40 -17.09
C GLU A 87 -3.92 4.23 -16.04
N TYR A 88 -3.83 3.70 -14.83
CA TYR A 88 -3.17 4.35 -13.71
C TYR A 88 -2.08 3.42 -13.18
N ASN A 89 -0.83 3.87 -13.27
CA ASN A 89 0.30 3.17 -12.67
C ASN A 89 0.55 3.75 -11.29
N TYR A 90 0.64 2.88 -10.29
CA TYR A 90 0.89 3.26 -8.90
C TYR A 90 2.34 2.90 -8.56
N LEU A 91 3.17 3.91 -8.36
CA LEU A 91 4.56 3.77 -7.93
C LEU A 91 4.61 4.05 -6.43
N ILE A 92 4.87 3.00 -5.65
CA ILE A 92 4.89 3.08 -4.19
C ILE A 92 6.34 3.00 -3.72
N TYR A 93 6.73 3.96 -2.89
CA TYR A 93 8.08 4.04 -2.36
C TYR A 93 8.09 3.75 -0.87
N GLU A 94 9.07 2.97 -0.42
CA GLU A 94 9.31 2.75 1.02
C GLU A 94 9.99 3.96 1.68
N VAL A 95 10.74 4.73 0.88
CA VAL A 95 11.42 5.97 1.24
C VAL A 95 11.13 6.97 0.11
N PRO A 96 10.70 8.20 0.41
CA PRO A 96 10.31 9.20 -0.58
C PRO A 96 11.49 9.77 -1.39
#